data_AF-Q07Q02-F1
#
_entry.id   AF-Q07Q02-F1
#
_cell.length_a   1.000
_cell.length_b   1.000
_cell.length_c   1.000
_cell.angle_alpha   90.00
_cell.angle_beta   90.00
_cell.angle_gamma   90.00
#
_symmetry.space_group_name_H-M   'P 1'
#
loop_
_entity.id
_entity.type
_entity.pdbx_description
1 polymer ?
#
loop_
_entity_poly.entity_id
_entity_poly.type
_entity_poly.pdbx_seq_one_letter_code
_entity_poly.pdbx_strand_id
1 'polypeptide(L)' 'MATVTPLAQSAAEPPLQEPVRLIAEVREFWRQFFVAAFSPYRPELHYMRGPGPAWHAKHGHGRQHGD' A
#
# COMPACT_ATOMS: atom_id res chain seq x y z
N MET A 1 -13.98 60.97 -26.95
CA MET A 1 -13.91 59.67 -27.62
C MET A 1 -13.48 58.65 -26.58
N ALA A 2 -14.41 57.93 -25.96
CA ALA A 2 -14.10 56.95 -24.92
C ALA A 2 -14.03 55.56 -25.56
N THR A 3 -12.84 54.95 -25.55
CA THR A 3 -12.66 53.58 -26.02
C THR A 3 -12.87 52.65 -24.82
N VAL A 4 -14.03 51.99 -24.78
CA VAL A 4 -14.27 50.88 -23.84
C VAL A 4 -13.68 49.62 -24.45
N THR A 5 -12.57 49.16 -23.87
CA THR A 5 -11.99 47.85 -24.18
C THR A 5 -12.89 46.76 -23.58
N PRO A 6 -13.42 45.80 -24.36
CA PRO A 6 -14.09 44.65 -23.80
C PRO A 6 -13.03 43.66 -23.31
N LEU A 7 -13.01 43.37 -22.01
CA LEU A 7 -12.23 42.25 -21.49
C LEU A 7 -12.90 40.97 -21.98
N ALA A 8 -12.20 40.23 -22.83
CA ALA A 8 -12.61 38.92 -23.28
C ALA A 8 -12.96 38.07 -22.06
N GLN A 9 -14.25 37.74 -21.93
CA GLN A 9 -14.76 36.75 -21.01
C GLN A 9 -14.08 35.43 -21.37
N SER A 10 -13.01 35.12 -20.65
CA SER A 10 -12.36 33.81 -20.72
C SER A 10 -13.31 32.82 -20.06
N ALA A 11 -14.20 32.28 -20.88
CA ALA A 11 -15.00 31.11 -20.60
C ALA A 11 -14.06 29.96 -20.21
N ALA A 12 -13.87 29.75 -18.91
CA ALA A 12 -13.08 28.64 -18.39
C ALA A 12 -13.80 28.02 -17.20
N GLU A 13 -14.97 27.44 -17.47
CA GLU A 13 -15.63 26.51 -16.54
C GLU A 13 -16.31 25.42 -17.39
N PRO A 14 -15.83 24.17 -17.36
CA PRO A 14 -16.71 23.04 -17.42
C PRO A 14 -16.95 22.56 -15.98
N PRO A 15 -18.01 23.00 -15.29
CA PRO A 15 -18.26 22.65 -13.90
C PRO A 15 -18.90 21.26 -13.79
N LEU A 16 -18.25 20.24 -14.35
CA LEU A 16 -18.66 18.83 -14.25
C LEU A 16 -17.51 17.90 -13.83
N GLN A 17 -16.38 18.44 -13.36
CA GLN A 17 -15.18 17.64 -13.01
C GLN A 17 -15.17 17.13 -11.56
N GLU A 18 -15.89 17.77 -10.65
CA GLU A 18 -15.97 17.40 -9.22
C GLU A 18 -16.37 15.93 -8.97
N PRO A 19 -17.42 15.35 -9.61
CA PRO A 19 -17.80 13.97 -9.34
C PRO A 19 -16.77 12.96 -9.82
N VAL A 20 -16.06 13.25 -10.93
CA VAL A 20 -15.04 12.34 -11.49
C VAL A 20 -13.82 12.27 -10.58
N ARG A 21 -13.46 13.38 -9.93
CA ARG A 21 -12.37 13.44 -8.97
C ARG A 21 -12.67 12.64 -7.71
N LEU A 22 -13.87 12.78 -7.14
CA LEU A 22 -14.26 12.05 -5.94
C LEU A 22 -14.32 10.52 -6.18
N ILE A 23 -14.81 10.10 -7.36
CA ILE A 23 -14.79 8.68 -7.75
C ILE A 23 -13.36 8.16 -7.89
N ALA A 24 -12.44 8.96 -8.43
CA ALA A 24 -11.05 8.57 -8.58
C ALA A 24 -10.36 8.40 -7.21
N GLU A 25 -10.63 9.29 -6.26
CA GLU A 25 -10.12 9.21 -4.87
C GLU A 25 -10.65 7.98 -4.14
N VAL A 26 -11.96 7.73 -4.22
CA VAL A 26 -12.58 6.53 -3.64
C VAL A 26 -11.99 5.25 -4.24
N ARG A 27 -11.78 5.21 -5.56
CA ARG A 27 -11.15 4.06 -6.22
C ARG A 27 -9.72 3.82 -5.73
N GLU A 28 -8.94 4.88 -5.57
CA GLU A 28 -7.56 4.78 -5.10
C GLU A 28 -7.50 4.30 -3.63
N PHE A 29 -8.39 4.81 -2.79
CA PHE A 29 -8.55 4.32 -1.42
C PHE A 29 -8.85 2.81 -1.38
N TRP A 30 -9.84 2.35 -2.14
CA TRP A 30 -10.20 0.93 -2.18
C TRP A 30 -9.04 0.08 -2.69
N ARG A 31 -8.32 0.52 -3.72
CA ARG A 31 -7.13 -0.18 -4.24
C ARG A 31 -6.09 -0.39 -3.14
N GLN A 32 -5.77 0.66 -2.38
CA GLN A 32 -4.81 0.58 -1.27
C GLN A 32 -5.33 -0.28 -0.12
N PHE A 33 -6.62 -0.16 0.21
CA PHE A 33 -7.26 -0.96 1.24
C PHE A 33 -7.19 -2.46 0.94
N PHE A 34 -7.51 -2.90 -0.28
CA PHE A 34 -7.42 -4.33 -0.64
C PHE A 34 -5.99 -4.87 -0.53
N VAL A 35 -4.99 -4.08 -0.95
CA VAL A 35 -3.59 -4.49 -0.80
C VAL A 35 -3.22 -4.63 0.68
N ALA A 36 -3.62 -3.69 1.53
CA ALA A 36 -3.32 -3.75 2.95
C ALA A 36 -4.08 -4.86 3.69
N ALA A 37 -5.38 -5.02 3.41
CA ALA A 37 -6.26 -5.97 4.08
C ALA A 37 -5.97 -7.42 3.70
N PHE A 38 -5.59 -7.65 2.43
CA PHE A 38 -5.31 -9.00 1.92
C PHE A 38 -3.83 -9.24 1.65
N SER A 39 -2.94 -8.37 2.13
CA SER A 39 -1.51 -8.66 2.15
C SER A 39 -1.30 -9.92 2.99
N PRO A 40 -0.77 -11.02 2.43
CA PRO A 40 -0.53 -12.23 3.18
C PRO A 40 0.34 -11.92 4.40
N TYR A 41 -0.14 -12.25 5.60
CA TYR A 41 0.68 -12.22 6.79
C TYR A 41 1.85 -13.19 6.55
N ARG A 42 3.07 -12.65 6.55
CA ARG A 42 4.32 -13.41 6.39
C ARG A 42 4.90 -13.67 7.77
N PRO A 43 4.48 -14.75 8.46
CA PRO A 43 5.04 -15.10 9.75
C PRO A 43 6.54 -15.36 9.66
N GLU A 44 7.09 -15.65 8.49
CA GLU A 44 8.51 -15.91 8.25
C GLU A 44 9.41 -14.70 8.54
N LEU A 45 8.87 -13.47 8.50
CA LEU A 45 9.58 -12.27 8.95
C LEU A 45 9.59 -12.11 10.48
N HIS A 46 8.64 -12.74 11.16
CA HIS A 46 8.41 -12.64 12.60
C HIS A 46 8.97 -13.85 13.35
N TYR A 47 9.18 -14.98 12.67
CA TYR A 47 9.92 -16.14 13.16
C TYR A 47 11.42 -15.98 12.89
N MET A 48 12.04 -14.98 13.53
CA MET A 48 13.50 -14.83 13.56
C MET A 48 14.15 -15.58 14.73
N ARG A 49 13.44 -16.53 15.33
CA ARG A 49 14.04 -17.56 16.17
C ARG A 49 13.70 -18.91 15.58
N GLY A 50 14.71 -19.50 14.94
CA GLY A 50 14.74 -20.93 14.66
C GLY A 50 14.55 -21.75 15.95
N PRO A 51 14.53 -23.08 15.85
CA PRO A 51 14.32 -23.93 17.01
C PRO A 51 15.25 -23.55 18.16
N GLY A 52 14.67 -23.20 19.32
CA GLY A 52 15.44 -22.79 20.48
C GLY A 52 16.30 -23.95 21.05
N PRO A 53 17.20 -23.67 22.01
CA PRO A 53 18.08 -24.69 22.60
C PRO A 53 17.34 -25.93 23.12
N ALA A 54 16.12 -25.77 23.63
CA ALA A 54 15.27 -26.87 24.09
C ALA A 54 14.79 -27.81 22.97
N TRP A 55 14.69 -27.34 21.73
CA TRP A 55 14.37 -28.17 20.57
C TRP A 55 15.59 -28.99 20.14
N HIS A 56 16.78 -28.38 20.15
CA HIS A 56 18.06 -29.06 19.86
C HIS A 56 18.42 -30.10 20.92
N ALA A 57 18.14 -29.85 22.20
CA ALA A 57 18.34 -30.86 23.25
C ALA A 57 17.50 -32.14 23.02
N LYS A 58 16.35 -32.01 22.36
CA LYS A 58 15.44 -33.14 22.08
C LYS A 58 15.74 -33.87 20.77
N HIS A 59 16.29 -33.17 19.77
CA HIS A 59 16.43 -33.70 18.39
C HIS A 59 17.86 -33.66 17.84
N GLY A 60 18.80 -32.99 18.51
CA GLY A 60 20.19 -32.81 18.08
C GLY A 60 21.12 -33.99 18.40
N HIS A 61 20.63 -35.04 19.07
CA HIS A 61 21.39 -36.26 19.38
C HIS A 61 21.59 -37.20 18.15
N GLY A 62 21.65 -36.65 16.95
CA GLY A 62 21.89 -37.38 15.71
C GLY A 62 23.05 -36.78 14.94
N ARG A 63 24.24 -37.37 15.11
CA ARG A 63 25.54 -37.10 14.46
C ARG A 63 26.49 -36.15 15.19
N GLN A 64 27.26 -36.71 16.12
CA GLN A 64 28.72 -36.54 16.11
C GLN A 64 29.34 -37.92 16.38
N HIS A 65 29.67 -38.62 15.30
CA HIS A 65 30.58 -39.77 15.28
C HIS A 65 31.71 -39.37 14.33
N GLY A 66 32.95 -39.40 14.85
CA GLY A 66 34.16 -39.21 14.06
C GLY A 66 34.92 -37.93 14.37
N ASP A 67 35.68 -37.94 15.46
CA ASP A 67 37.13 -37.71 15.45
C ASP A 67 37.77 -38.75 16.40
#